data_AF-A0A967ACG7-F1
#
_entry.id   AF-A0A967ACG7-F1
#
_cell.length_a   1.000
_cell.length_b   1.000
_cell.length_c   1.000
_cell.angle_alpha   90.00
_cell.angle_beta   90.00
_cell.angle_gamma   90.00
#
_symmetry.space_group_name_H-M   'P 1'
#
loop_
_entity.id
_entity.type
_entity.pdbx_description
1 polymer ?
#
loop_
_entity_poly.entity_id
_entity_poly.type
_entity_poly.pdbx_seq_one_letter_code
_entity_poly.pdbx_strand_id
1 'polypeptide(L)'
;SRLSRDRAEDLTQDVMAVLHEKYSQVTELVELVPLAFQILRYKMLDTHRKALRRGEYNLASVEELPLADTAADPAAQLDQKQRVDRLLTAMTRLGQRCRELFKWKLEGKSFPEIQRLMRQTSINTIYTWDLRCRRELLTLMGGSWE
;
A
#
# COMPACT_ATOMS: atom_id res chain seq x y z
N SER A 1 -21.13 -17.69 20.43
CA SER A 1 -20.10 -18.69 20.12
C SER A 1 -20.49 -19.59 18.92
N ARG A 2 -20.84 -19.01 17.77
CA ARG A 2 -21.10 -19.80 16.52
C ARG A 2 -19.79 -20.30 15.90
N LEU A 3 -18.77 -19.45 15.92
CA LEU A 3 -17.42 -19.74 15.41
C LEU A 3 -16.75 -20.97 16.04
N SER A 4 -17.04 -21.28 17.31
CA SER A 4 -16.48 -22.47 17.99
C SER A 4 -17.20 -23.76 17.60
N ARG A 5 -18.48 -23.67 17.20
CA ARG A 5 -19.26 -24.81 16.74
C ARG A 5 -18.84 -25.19 15.33
N ASP A 6 -18.72 -24.21 14.43
CA ASP A 6 -18.31 -24.45 13.03
C ASP A 6 -16.94 -25.14 12.97
N ARG A 7 -15.97 -24.67 13.78
CA ARG A 7 -14.65 -25.32 13.90
C ARG A 7 -14.70 -26.75 14.42
N ALA A 8 -15.62 -27.06 15.32
CA ALA A 8 -15.78 -28.42 15.84
C ALA A 8 -16.39 -29.35 14.78
N GLU A 9 -17.35 -28.84 13.99
CA GLU A 9 -17.95 -29.57 12.88
C GLU A 9 -16.92 -29.85 11.78
N ASP A 10 -16.13 -28.84 11.38
CA ASP A 10 -15.04 -28.99 10.40
C ASP A 10 -14.03 -30.06 10.81
N LEU A 11 -13.59 -30.01 12.07
CA LEU A 11 -12.64 -30.97 12.61
C LEU A 11 -13.21 -32.40 12.64
N THR A 12 -14.52 -32.54 12.89
CA THR A 12 -15.21 -33.82 12.86
C THR A 12 -15.23 -34.39 11.44
N GLN A 13 -15.56 -33.56 10.44
CA GLN A 13 -15.54 -33.97 9.03
C GLN A 13 -14.13 -34.43 8.61
N ASP A 14 -13.10 -33.70 9.02
CA ASP A 14 -11.70 -34.01 8.74
C ASP A 14 -11.27 -35.37 9.30
N VAL A 15 -11.76 -35.74 10.49
CA VAL A 15 -11.51 -37.05 11.10
C VAL A 15 -12.24 -38.15 10.35
N MET A 16 -13.51 -37.93 10.01
CA MET A 16 -14.32 -38.91 9.27
C MET A 16 -13.76 -39.18 7.87
N ALA A 17 -13.28 -38.14 7.17
CA ALA A 17 -12.62 -38.29 5.88
C ALA A 17 -11.37 -39.19 6.00
N VAL A 18 -10.51 -38.97 7.00
CA VAL A 18 -9.31 -39.80 7.21
C VAL A 18 -9.66 -41.25 7.57
N LEU A 19 -10.68 -41.45 8.41
CA LEU A 19 -11.15 -42.79 8.75
C LEU A 19 -11.66 -43.52 7.50
N HIS A 20 -12.47 -42.85 6.67
CA HIS A 20 -13.02 -43.43 5.46
C HIS A 20 -11.95 -43.71 4.39
N GLU A 21 -11.02 -42.79 4.17
CA GLU A 21 -10.01 -42.91 3.10
C GLU A 21 -8.87 -43.87 3.44
N LYS A 22 -8.43 -43.91 4.71
CA LYS A 22 -7.19 -44.61 5.12
C LYS A 22 -7.42 -45.81 6.04
N TYR A 23 -8.56 -45.86 6.71
CA TYR A 23 -8.85 -46.85 7.75
C TYR A 23 -10.25 -47.48 7.56
N SER A 24 -10.76 -47.55 6.34
CA SER A 24 -12.09 -48.11 6.03
C SER A 24 -12.28 -49.56 6.49
N GLN A 25 -11.17 -50.29 6.65
CA GLN A 25 -11.16 -51.65 7.18
C GLN A 25 -11.44 -51.74 8.69
N VAL A 26 -11.26 -50.65 9.45
CA VAL A 26 -11.48 -50.62 10.90
C VAL A 26 -12.96 -50.35 11.16
N THR A 27 -13.72 -51.40 11.45
CA THR A 27 -15.18 -51.33 11.63
C THR A 27 -15.62 -51.60 13.06
N GLU A 28 -14.78 -52.26 13.85
CA GLU A 28 -15.06 -52.58 15.25
C GLU A 28 -15.01 -51.33 16.12
N LEU A 29 -16.09 -51.08 16.88
CA LEU A 29 -16.24 -49.85 17.66
C LEU A 29 -15.13 -49.66 18.71
N VAL A 30 -14.66 -50.76 19.29
CA VAL A 30 -13.61 -50.78 20.31
C VAL A 30 -12.27 -50.28 19.76
N GLU A 31 -12.02 -50.46 18.47
CA GLU A 31 -10.81 -50.01 17.78
C GLU A 31 -11.03 -48.65 17.10
N LEU A 32 -12.22 -48.44 16.53
CA LEU A 32 -12.60 -47.23 15.80
C LEU A 32 -12.60 -45.98 16.69
N VAL A 33 -13.15 -46.08 17.91
CA VAL A 33 -13.26 -44.92 18.81
C VAL A 33 -11.87 -44.42 19.26
N PRO A 34 -10.96 -45.26 19.78
CA PRO A 34 -9.60 -44.83 20.11
C PRO A 34 -8.85 -44.23 18.90
N LEU A 35 -9.00 -44.85 17.72
CA LEU A 35 -8.38 -44.39 16.49
C LEU A 35 -8.91 -43.01 16.07
N ALA A 36 -10.22 -42.79 16.14
CA ALA A 36 -10.85 -41.50 15.84
C ALA A 36 -10.30 -40.40 16.76
N PHE A 37 -10.19 -40.65 18.07
CA PHE A 37 -9.61 -39.70 19.03
C PHE A 37 -8.10 -39.48 18.83
N GLN A 38 -7.37 -40.48 18.34
CA GLN A 38 -5.96 -40.32 17.96
C GLN A 38 -5.82 -39.39 16.75
N ILE A 39 -6.60 -39.61 15.69
CA ILE A 39 -6.61 -38.76 14.49
C ILE A 39 -7.03 -37.34 14.86
N LEU A 40 -8.09 -37.18 15.65
CA LEU A 40 -8.58 -35.90 16.15
C LEU A 40 -7.47 -35.07 16.81
N ARG A 41 -6.70 -35.67 17.72
CA ARG A 41 -5.58 -35.01 18.39
C ARG A 41 -4.51 -34.52 17.41
N TYR A 42 -4.14 -35.35 16.44
CA TYR A 42 -3.16 -34.93 15.42
C TYR A 42 -3.69 -33.82 14.52
N LYS A 43 -4.98 -33.85 14.15
CA LYS A 43 -5.63 -32.79 13.38
C LYS A 43 -5.64 -31.46 14.14
N MET A 44 -6.00 -31.46 15.43
CA MET A 44 -5.96 -30.27 16.28
C MET A 44 -4.56 -29.67 16.40
N LEU A 45 -3.53 -30.52 16.52
CA LEU A 45 -2.14 -30.05 16.56
C LEU A 45 -1.70 -29.46 15.22
N ASP A 46 -2.10 -30.07 14.11
CA ASP A 46 -1.78 -29.55 12.78
C ASP A 46 -2.49 -28.23 12.48
N THR A 47 -3.77 -28.07 12.85
CA THR A 47 -4.49 -26.80 12.72
C THR A 47 -3.81 -25.71 13.53
N HIS A 48 -3.40 -26.00 14.77
CA HIS A 48 -2.68 -25.05 15.61
C HIS A 48 -1.34 -24.64 14.98
N ARG A 49 -0.56 -25.59 14.46
CA ARG A 49 0.71 -25.30 13.77
C ARG A 49 0.51 -24.50 12.48
N LYS A 50 -0.53 -24.79 11.71
CA LYS A 50 -0.88 -24.06 10.48
C LYS A 50 -1.29 -22.63 10.78
N ALA A 51 -2.11 -22.40 11.80
CA ALA A 51 -2.50 -21.07 12.25
C ALA A 51 -1.25 -20.26 12.67
N LEU A 52 -0.33 -20.87 13.42
CA LEU A 52 0.94 -20.23 13.79
C LEU A 52 1.78 -19.85 12.56
N ARG A 53 1.95 -20.76 11.59
CA ARG A 53 2.70 -20.48 10.34
C ARG A 53 2.08 -19.37 9.49
N ARG A 54 0.76 -19.22 9.54
CA ARG A 54 0.02 -18.17 8.81
C ARG A 54 0.01 -16.84 9.56
N GLY A 55 0.59 -16.76 10.76
CA GLY A 55 0.55 -15.57 11.60
C GLY A 55 -0.83 -15.28 12.20
N GLU A 56 -1.76 -16.24 12.15
CA GLU A 56 -3.15 -16.06 12.58
C GLU A 56 -3.30 -15.84 14.09
N TYR A 57 -2.26 -16.17 14.86
CA TYR A 57 -2.21 -15.97 16.32
C TYR A 57 -2.17 -14.50 16.74
N ASN A 58 -1.72 -13.61 15.84
CA ASN A 58 -1.65 -12.17 16.06
C ASN A 58 -2.66 -11.39 15.20
N LEU A 59 -3.61 -12.07 14.54
CA LEU A 59 -4.67 -11.39 13.80
C LEU A 59 -5.64 -10.76 14.81
N ALA A 60 -5.48 -9.45 15.00
CA ALA A 60 -6.53 -8.63 15.62
C ALA A 60 -7.85 -8.83 14.85
N SER A 61 -8.98 -8.78 15.56
CA SER A 61 -10.29 -8.87 14.91
C SER A 61 -10.38 -7.80 13.83
N VAL A 62 -10.85 -8.17 12.63
CA VAL A 62 -11.04 -7.22 11.52
C VAL A 62 -11.98 -6.07 11.92
N GLU A 63 -12.88 -6.33 12.87
CA GLU A 63 -13.81 -5.36 13.44
C GLU A 63 -13.14 -4.32 14.36
N GLU A 64 -11.96 -4.65 14.91
CA GLU A 64 -11.17 -3.77 15.80
C GLU A 64 -10.04 -3.05 15.06
N LEU A 65 -9.80 -3.39 13.79
CA LEU A 65 -8.82 -2.68 12.98
C LEU A 65 -9.39 -1.31 12.61
N PRO A 66 -8.75 -0.19 13.00
CA PRO A 66 -9.15 1.11 12.52
C PRO A 66 -8.99 1.10 10.99
N LEU A 67 -10.11 1.25 10.28
CA LEU A 67 -10.09 1.46 8.84
C LEU A 67 -9.30 2.75 8.60
N ALA A 68 -8.10 2.62 8.05
CA ALA A 68 -7.32 3.77 7.67
C ALA A 68 -8.10 4.52 6.60
N ASP A 69 -8.62 5.70 6.93
CA ASP A 69 -9.15 6.61 5.92
C ASP A 69 -7.97 7.05 5.06
N THR A 70 -7.92 6.54 3.84
CA THR A 70 -6.89 6.89 2.86
C THR A 70 -7.13 8.26 2.24
N ALA A 71 -8.30 8.88 2.48
CA ALA A 71 -8.58 10.22 2.02
C ALA A 71 -7.82 11.25 2.86
N ALA A 72 -7.21 12.21 2.18
CA ALA A 72 -6.71 13.40 2.86
C ALA A 72 -7.87 14.15 3.52
N ASP A 73 -7.64 14.72 4.69
CA ASP A 73 -8.56 15.64 5.37
C ASP A 73 -9.18 16.64 4.37
N PRO A 74 -10.51 16.85 4.34
CA PRO A 74 -11.16 17.84 3.48
C PRO A 74 -10.49 19.22 3.48
N ALA A 75 -9.95 19.67 4.63
CA ALA A 75 -9.20 20.92 4.71
C ALA A 75 -7.91 20.85 3.86
N ALA A 76 -7.16 19.75 3.97
CA ALA A 76 -5.96 19.51 3.17
C ALA A 76 -6.27 19.41 1.67
N GLN A 77 -7.41 18.81 1.29
CA GLN A 77 -7.84 18.75 -0.11
C GLN A 77 -8.14 20.14 -0.68
N LEU A 78 -8.80 21.01 0.10
CA LEU A 78 -9.09 22.38 -0.31
C LEU A 78 -7.80 23.20 -0.47
N ASP A 79 -6.91 23.09 0.52
CA ASP A 79 -5.58 23.73 0.47
C ASP A 79 -4.80 23.32 -0.77
N GLN A 80 -4.82 22.02 -1.12
CA GLN A 80 -4.14 21.52 -2.30
C GLN A 80 -4.74 22.09 -3.58
N LYS A 81 -6.08 22.13 -3.71
CA LYS A 81 -6.75 22.75 -4.86
C LYS A 81 -6.37 24.22 -5.02
N GLN A 82 -6.46 25.00 -3.95
CA GLN A 82 -6.11 26.43 -3.98
C GLN A 82 -4.63 26.67 -4.35
N ARG A 83 -3.72 25.83 -3.85
CA ARG A 83 -2.29 25.92 -4.22
C ARG A 83 -2.07 25.62 -5.70
N VAL A 84 -2.73 24.61 -6.24
CA VAL A 84 -2.66 24.26 -7.67
C VAL A 84 -3.21 25.39 -8.53
N ASP A 85 -4.34 25.99 -8.15
CA ASP A 85 -4.94 27.10 -8.91
C ASP A 85 -4.03 28.34 -8.93
N ARG A 86 -3.40 28.67 -7.79
CA ARG A 86 -2.40 29.74 -7.72
C ARG A 86 -1.18 29.44 -8.58
N LEU A 87 -0.69 28.20 -8.57
CA LEU A 87 0.44 27.77 -9.37
C LEU A 87 0.14 27.89 -10.88
N LEU A 88 -1.02 27.40 -11.32
CA LEU A 88 -1.44 27.50 -12.73
C LEU A 88 -1.55 28.97 -13.16
N THR A 89 -2.14 29.82 -12.32
CA THR A 89 -2.24 31.26 -12.58
C THR A 89 -0.85 31.90 -12.69
N ALA A 90 0.06 31.59 -11.76
CA ALA A 90 1.43 32.10 -11.76
C ALA A 90 2.21 31.63 -13.01
N MET A 91 2.04 30.37 -13.43
CA MET A 91 2.67 29.83 -14.64
C MET A 91 2.26 30.56 -15.92
N THR A 92 1.03 31.09 -16.00
CA THR A 92 0.60 31.87 -17.19
C THR A 92 1.31 33.21 -17.30
N ARG A 93 1.65 33.83 -16.16
CA ARG A 93 2.33 35.12 -16.06
C ARG A 93 3.85 35.03 -16.22
N LEU A 94 4.40 33.83 -16.06
CA LEU A 94 5.83 33.57 -16.16
C LEU A 94 6.34 33.73 -17.60
N GLY A 95 7.57 34.25 -17.75
CA GLY A 95 8.20 34.37 -19.07
C GLY A 95 8.39 33.03 -19.80
N GLN A 96 8.33 33.06 -21.14
CA GLN A 96 8.40 31.87 -22.01
C GLN A 96 9.58 30.94 -21.67
N ARG A 97 10.77 31.50 -21.47
CA ARG A 97 11.98 30.75 -21.12
C ARG A 97 11.82 29.94 -19.83
N CYS A 98 11.21 30.52 -18.80
CA CYS A 98 11.01 29.84 -17.53
C CYS A 98 9.94 28.74 -17.65
N ARG A 99 8.90 28.95 -18.46
CA ARG A 99 7.89 27.93 -18.75
C ARG A 99 8.50 26.71 -19.44
N GLU A 100 9.36 26.93 -20.44
CA GLU A 100 10.08 25.86 -21.13
C GLU A 100 11.02 25.11 -20.19
N LEU A 101 11.76 25.83 -19.36
CA LEU A 101 12.65 25.23 -18.35
C LEU A 101 11.87 24.33 -17.37
N PHE A 102 10.74 24.81 -16.83
CA PHE A 102 9.90 23.99 -15.94
C PHE A 102 9.26 22.81 -16.66
N LYS A 103 8.84 22.97 -17.92
CA LYS A 103 8.30 21.87 -18.73
C LYS A 103 9.31 20.73 -18.83
N TRP A 104 10.55 20.99 -19.24
CA TRP A 104 11.56 19.93 -19.36
C TRP A 104 11.91 19.28 -18.02
N LYS A 105 11.86 20.04 -16.91
CA LYS A 105 12.04 19.46 -15.57
C LYS A 105 10.89 18.53 -15.17
N LEU A 106 9.65 18.88 -15.51
CA LEU A 106 8.48 18.02 -15.29
C LEU A 106 8.52 16.76 -16.17
N GLU A 107 9.11 16.85 -17.35
CA GLU A 107 9.42 15.70 -18.23
C GLU A 107 10.60 14.85 -17.71
N GLY A 108 11.22 15.23 -16.59
CA GLY A 108 12.33 14.48 -15.98
C GLY A 108 13.70 14.68 -16.66
N LYS A 109 13.86 15.70 -17.52
CA LYS A 109 15.14 16.00 -18.16
C LYS A 109 16.16 16.50 -17.13
N SER A 110 17.39 16.01 -17.24
CA SER A 110 18.52 16.46 -16.45
C SER A 110 19.01 17.85 -16.89
N PHE A 111 19.70 18.57 -16.00
CA PHE A 111 20.27 19.89 -16.32
C PHE A 111 21.19 19.89 -17.56
N PRO A 112 22.07 18.88 -17.79
CA PRO A 112 22.85 18.80 -19.03
C PRO A 112 21.99 18.60 -20.30
N GLU A 113 20.87 17.89 -20.22
CA GLU A 113 19.96 17.73 -21.35
C GLU A 113 19.22 19.03 -21.65
N ILE A 114 18.76 19.73 -20.61
CA ILE A 114 18.13 21.05 -20.73
C ILE A 114 19.11 22.06 -21.33
N GLN A 115 20.39 22.02 -20.93
CA GLN A 115 21.44 22.85 -21.53
C GLN A 115 21.52 22.65 -23.06
N ARG A 116 21.50 21.39 -23.53
CA ARG A 116 21.52 21.09 -24.97
C ARG A 116 20.26 21.58 -25.67
N LEU A 117 19.09 21.38 -25.07
CA LEU A 117 17.80 21.84 -25.60
C LEU A 117 17.75 23.37 -25.72
N MET A 118 18.26 24.09 -24.72
CA MET A 118 18.33 25.57 -24.69
C MET A 118 19.54 26.15 -25.44
N ARG A 119 20.37 25.30 -26.06
CA ARG A 119 21.58 25.67 -26.81
C ARG A 119 22.51 26.59 -26.02
N GLN A 120 22.69 26.31 -24.72
CA GLN A 120 23.57 27.10 -23.86
C GLN A 120 24.96 26.48 -23.75
N THR A 121 25.99 27.32 -23.73
CA THR A 121 27.39 26.88 -23.65
C THR A 121 27.75 26.36 -22.25
N SER A 122 27.15 26.93 -21.21
CA SER A 122 27.44 26.58 -19.81
C SER A 122 26.21 26.06 -19.10
N ILE A 123 26.40 24.96 -18.35
CA ILE A 123 25.38 24.43 -17.43
C ILE A 123 25.06 25.41 -16.29
N ASN A 124 26.02 26.25 -15.89
CA ASN A 124 25.83 27.26 -14.84
C ASN A 124 24.77 28.29 -15.21
N THR A 125 24.62 28.59 -16.51
CA THR A 125 23.53 29.43 -17.00
C THR A 125 22.17 28.81 -16.69
N ILE A 126 22.04 27.49 -16.85
CA ILE A 126 20.78 26.79 -16.54
C ILE A 126 20.50 26.78 -15.03
N TYR A 127 21.51 26.58 -14.18
CA TYR A 127 21.34 26.65 -12.72
C TYR A 127 20.87 28.03 -12.26
N THR A 128 21.52 29.09 -12.76
CA THR A 128 21.14 30.47 -12.42
C THR A 128 19.75 30.82 -12.94
N TRP A 129 19.38 30.33 -14.13
CA TRP A 129 18.03 30.50 -14.67
C TRP A 129 16.99 29.74 -13.85
N ASP A 130 17.23 28.48 -13.48
CA ASP A 130 16.31 27.72 -12.63
C ASP A 130 16.02 28.45 -11.31
N LEU A 131 17.08 28.95 -10.66
CA LEU A 131 16.94 29.70 -9.42
C LEU A 131 16.13 30.98 -9.61
N ARG A 132 16.40 31.78 -10.66
CA ARG A 132 15.66 33.01 -10.95
C ARG A 132 14.20 32.73 -11.31
N CYS A 133 13.95 31.73 -12.14
CA CYS A 133 12.60 31.32 -12.53
C CYS A 133 11.79 30.82 -11.32
N ARG A 134 12.41 30.10 -10.38
CA ARG A 134 11.78 29.69 -9.12
C ARG A 134 11.49 30.87 -8.20
N ARG A 135 12.40 31.85 -8.13
CA ARG A 135 12.18 33.10 -7.39
C ARG A 135 10.98 33.86 -7.94
N GLU A 136 10.96 34.07 -9.25
CA GLU A 136 9.84 34.73 -9.95
C GLU A 136 8.52 34.00 -9.74
N LEU A 137 8.51 32.67 -9.87
CA LEU A 137 7.33 31.85 -9.62
C LEU A 137 6.82 31.98 -8.17
N LEU A 138 7.73 31.97 -7.19
CA LEU A 138 7.37 32.13 -5.78
C LEU A 138 6.77 33.51 -5.51
N THR A 139 7.37 34.57 -6.06
CA THR A 139 6.83 35.93 -5.96
C THR A 139 5.43 36.03 -6.57
N LEU A 140 5.20 35.41 -7.74
CA LEU A 140 3.89 35.40 -8.40
C LEU A 140 2.83 34.60 -7.63
N MET A 141 3.25 33.59 -6.86
CA MET A 141 2.38 32.84 -5.95
C MET A 141 2.10 33.56 -4.63
N GLY A 142 2.71 34.73 -4.40
CA GLY A 142 2.55 35.52 -3.18
C GLY A 142 3.48 35.14 -2.02
N GLY A 143 4.53 34.36 -2.29
CA GLY A 143 5.57 34.05 -1.31
C GLY A 143 6.77 35.00 -1.42
N SER A 144 7.51 35.15 -0.31
CA SER A 144 8.82 35.83 -0.27
C SER A 144 9.96 34.82 -0.19
N TRP A 145 11.10 35.18 -0.78
CA TRP A 145 12.38 34.51 -0.53
C TRP A 145 13.06 35.22 0.64
N GLU A 146 12.88 34.71 1.86
CA GLU A 146 13.74 35.01 3.01
C GLU A 146 14.75 33.88 3.22
#